data_AF-A0A2E1VK67-F1
#
_entry.id   AF-A0A2E1VK67-F1
#
_cell.length_a   1.000
_cell.length_b   1.000
_cell.length_c   1.000
_cell.angle_alpha   90.00
_cell.angle_beta   90.00
_cell.angle_gamma   90.00
#
_symmetry.space_group_name_H-M   'P 1'
#
loop_
_entity.id
_entity.type
_entity.pdbx_description
1 polymer ?
#
loop_
_entity_poly.entity_id
_entity_poly.type
_entity_poly.pdbx_seq_one_letter_code
_entity_poly.pdbx_strand_id
1 'polypeptide(L)'
;MIALWTVFIKFGFPIMYALNYGESFTKFVMWDFWWVAHLWLAWSFLNISHKTYYIGLLICFLELIIILYKLYNFFESPNWSIWDTSWMINKIFVLGLFLFITLIILKNKYYILNLNKK
;
A
#
# COMPACT_ATOMS: atom_id res chain seq x y z
N MET A 1 -2.02 -6.59 7.60
CA MET A 1 -1.27 -7.25 6.50
C MET A 1 -0.50 -6.28 5.61
N ILE A 2 -1.09 -5.18 5.12
CA ILE A 2 -0.40 -4.19 4.24
C ILE A 2 0.90 -3.64 4.85
N ALA A 3 0.87 -3.24 6.12
CA ALA A 3 2.04 -2.70 6.82
C ALA A 3 3.17 -3.74 6.94
N LEU A 4 2.86 -4.99 7.30
CA LEU A 4 3.84 -6.07 7.40
C LEU A 4 4.48 -6.38 6.04
N TRP A 5 3.68 -6.44 4.97
CA TRP A 5 4.19 -6.63 3.61
C TRP A 5 5.10 -5.49 3.16
N THR A 6 4.69 -4.24 3.41
CA THR A 6 5.51 -3.08 3.06
C THR A 6 6.81 -3.02 3.85
N VAL A 7 6.79 -3.41 5.14
CA VAL A 7 8.02 -3.51 5.93
C VAL A 7 8.92 -4.64 5.40
N PHE A 8 8.35 -5.80 5.07
CA PHE A 8 9.12 -6.91 4.53
C PHE A 8 9.81 -6.57 3.22
N ILE A 9 9.10 -5.99 2.24
CA ILE A 9 9.68 -5.66 0.94
C ILE A 9 10.68 -4.50 1.02
N LYS A 10 10.47 -3.51 1.90
CA LYS A 10 11.33 -2.32 1.97
C LYS A 10 12.55 -2.47 2.88
N PHE A 11 12.46 -3.33 3.88
CA PHE A 11 13.52 -3.52 4.86
C PHE A 11 13.99 -4.96 4.88
N GLY A 12 13.08 -5.92 5.07
CA GLY A 12 13.43 -7.34 5.19
C GLY A 12 14.23 -7.87 4.00
N PHE A 13 13.70 -7.72 2.79
CA PHE A 13 14.34 -8.20 1.57
C PHE A 13 15.67 -7.46 1.26
N PRO A 14 15.75 -6.11 1.28
CA PRO A 14 17.00 -5.39 1.07
C PRO A 14 18.09 -5.69 2.10
N ILE A 15 17.72 -5.84 3.38
CA ILE A 15 18.68 -6.17 4.46
C ILE A 15 19.26 -7.57 4.25
N MET A 16 18.42 -8.56 3.95
CA MET A 16 18.88 -9.92 3.67
C MET A 16 19.76 -9.99 2.43
N TYR A 17 19.43 -9.22 1.39
CA TYR A 17 20.28 -9.08 0.21
C TYR A 17 21.64 -8.46 0.56
N ALA A 18 21.65 -7.33 1.26
CA ALA A 18 22.88 -6.64 1.66
C ALA A 18 23.80 -7.52 2.52
N LEU A 19 23.24 -8.27 3.47
CA LEU A 19 23.97 -9.23 4.30
C LEU A 19 24.65 -10.32 3.47
N ASN A 20 23.94 -10.87 2.48
CA ASN A 20 24.45 -11.98 1.67
C ASN A 20 25.56 -11.53 0.70
N TYR A 21 25.54 -10.28 0.26
CA TYR A 21 26.51 -9.72 -0.69
C TYR A 21 27.57 -8.81 -0.03
N GLY A 22 27.59 -8.71 1.31
CA GLY A 22 28.58 -7.92 2.05
C GLY A 22 28.46 -6.40 1.82
N GLU A 23 27.29 -5.93 1.42
CA GLU A 23 27.04 -4.50 1.14
C GLU A 23 26.47 -3.76 2.36
N SER A 24 26.52 -2.42 2.34
CA SER A 24 25.95 -1.60 3.42
C SER A 24 24.43 -1.78 3.53
N PHE A 25 23.95 -1.97 4.76
CA PHE A 25 22.54 -2.18 5.12
C PHE A 25 21.58 -1.12 4.59
N THR A 26 22.05 0.12 4.46
CA THR A 26 21.22 1.27 4.07
C THR A 26 21.18 1.49 2.56
N LYS A 27 22.04 0.81 1.79
CA LYS A 27 22.26 1.08 0.36
C LYS A 27 21.01 0.88 -0.49
N PHE A 28 20.14 -0.06 -0.09
CA PHE A 28 18.94 -0.42 -0.84
C PHE A 28 17.63 -0.18 -0.07
N VAL A 29 17.72 0.45 1.11
CA VAL A 29 16.53 0.75 1.91
C VAL A 29 15.84 1.98 1.35
N MET A 30 14.62 1.80 0.86
CA MET A 30 13.76 2.90 0.46
C MET A 30 13.08 3.51 1.69
N TRP A 31 13.48 4.73 2.03
CA TRP A 31 12.90 5.51 3.11
C TRP A 31 11.65 6.26 2.64
N ASP A 32 10.54 5.55 2.49
CA ASP A 32 9.23 6.16 2.26
C ASP A 32 8.25 5.80 3.38
N PHE A 33 7.77 6.83 4.07
CA PHE A 33 6.84 6.75 5.22
C PHE A 33 5.40 6.35 4.84
N TRP A 34 5.19 5.88 3.62
CA TRP A 34 3.88 5.42 3.13
C TRP A 34 3.27 4.31 3.97
N TRP A 35 4.09 3.52 4.68
CA TRP A 35 3.59 2.53 5.64
C TRP A 35 2.79 3.16 6.79
N VAL A 36 3.10 4.40 7.19
CA VAL A 36 2.34 5.16 8.20
C VAL A 36 0.95 5.51 7.69
N ALA A 37 0.84 5.97 6.42
CA ALA A 37 -0.44 6.25 5.80
C ALA A 37 -1.32 5.00 5.73
N HIS A 38 -0.74 3.83 5.40
CA HIS A 38 -1.48 2.56 5.42
C HIS A 38 -1.93 2.15 6.82
N LEU A 39 -1.11 2.37 7.86
CA LEU A 39 -1.49 2.11 9.25
C LEU A 39 -2.62 3.03 9.70
N TRP A 40 -2.54 4.30 9.36
CA TRP A 40 -3.60 5.26 9.64
C TRP A 40 -4.90 4.89 8.92
N LEU A 41 -4.82 4.50 7.64
CA LEU A 41 -5.98 4.05 6.86
C LEU A 41 -6.63 2.80 7.51
N ALA A 42 -5.81 1.84 7.94
CA ALA A 42 -6.30 0.66 8.67
C ALA A 42 -7.00 1.05 9.99
N TRP A 43 -6.38 1.93 10.77
CA TRP A 43 -6.97 2.46 12.01
C TRP A 43 -8.28 3.20 11.77
N SER A 44 -8.32 4.02 10.72
CA SER A 44 -9.48 4.79 10.27
C SER A 44 -10.67 3.90 9.93
N PHE A 45 -10.42 2.70 9.38
CA PHE A 45 -11.46 1.71 9.14
C PHE A 45 -11.87 0.91 10.37
N LEU A 46 -10.98 0.73 11.35
CA LEU A 46 -11.33 0.10 12.63
C LEU A 46 -12.21 1.03 13.50
N ASN A 47 -11.94 2.34 13.48
CA ASN A 47 -12.71 3.37 14.18
C ASN A 47 -13.55 4.19 13.18
N ILE A 48 -14.45 3.49 12.49
CA ILE A 48 -15.22 4.06 11.39
C ILE A 48 -16.22 5.11 11.92
N SER A 49 -16.14 6.32 11.36
CA SER A 49 -17.07 7.44 11.51
C SER A 49 -17.52 7.88 10.12
N HIS A 50 -18.60 8.66 10.02
CA HIS A 50 -19.03 9.19 8.72
C HIS A 50 -17.91 9.94 7.99
N LYS A 51 -17.13 10.76 8.71
CA LYS A 51 -16.03 11.53 8.12
C LYS A 51 -14.88 10.61 7.69
N THR A 52 -14.48 9.68 8.54
CA THR A 52 -13.37 8.77 8.23
C THR A 52 -13.71 7.78 7.12
N TYR A 53 -14.98 7.45 6.92
CA TYR A 53 -15.45 6.69 5.75
C TYR A 53 -15.17 7.42 4.43
N TYR A 54 -15.62 8.67 4.29
CA TYR A 54 -15.42 9.43 3.04
C TYR A 54 -13.95 9.76 2.80
N ILE A 55 -13.21 10.11 3.85
CA ILE A 55 -11.76 10.38 3.76
C ILE A 55 -11.01 9.09 3.37
N GLY A 56 -11.32 7.97 4.02
CA GLY A 56 -10.70 6.67 3.70
C GLY A 56 -11.00 6.23 2.27
N LEU A 57 -12.24 6.42 1.81
CA LEU A 57 -12.63 6.12 0.42
C LEU A 57 -11.87 7.00 -0.57
N LEU A 58 -11.76 8.30 -0.31
CA LEU A 58 -11.00 9.24 -1.15
C LEU A 58 -9.54 8.82 -1.25
N ILE A 59 -8.89 8.51 -0.11
CA ILE A 59 -7.51 8.04 -0.07
C ILE A 59 -7.38 6.74 -0.87
N CYS A 60 -8.29 5.78 -0.72
CA CYS A 60 -8.27 4.56 -1.51
C CYS A 60 -8.30 4.83 -3.03
N PHE A 61 -9.15 5.75 -3.50
CA PHE A 61 -9.20 6.11 -4.91
C PHE A 61 -7.93 6.82 -5.39
N LEU A 62 -7.41 7.77 -4.63
CA LEU A 62 -6.16 8.47 -4.96
C LEU A 62 -5.00 7.48 -5.06
N GLU A 63 -4.92 6.53 -4.14
CA GLU A 63 -3.86 5.52 -4.14
C GLU A 63 -3.97 4.57 -5.33
N LEU A 64 -5.18 4.15 -5.69
CA LEU A 64 -5.42 3.38 -6.90
C LEU A 64 -4.90 4.12 -8.15
N ILE A 65 -5.22 5.41 -8.29
CA ILE A 65 -4.77 6.24 -9.41
C ILE A 65 -3.25 6.34 -9.44
N ILE A 66 -2.62 6.63 -8.30
CA ILE A 66 -1.16 6.77 -8.19
C ILE A 66 -0.46 5.45 -8.56
N ILE A 67 -0.98 4.31 -8.08
CA ILE A 67 -0.39 3.00 -8.37
C ILE A 67 -0.54 2.65 -9.85
N LEU A 68 -1.72 2.87 -10.44
CA LEU A 68 -1.96 2.62 -11.86
C LEU A 68 -1.05 3.49 -12.74
N TYR A 69 -0.90 4.77 -12.42
CA TYR A 69 0.01 5.67 -13.13
C TYR A 69 1.47 5.20 -13.05
N LYS A 70 1.92 4.81 -11.85
CA LYS A 70 3.28 4.28 -11.65
C LYS A 70 3.52 2.98 -12.42
N LEU A 71 2.55 2.06 -12.40
CA LEU A 71 2.63 0.81 -13.16
C LEU A 71 2.63 1.07 -14.66
N TYR A 72 1.80 2.00 -15.15
CA TYR A 72 1.80 2.40 -16.56
C TYR A 72 3.17 2.89 -17.01
N ASN A 73 3.77 3.85 -16.30
CA ASN A 73 5.11 4.35 -16.62
C ASN A 73 6.17 3.25 -16.58
N PHE A 74 6.04 2.30 -15.64
CA PHE A 74 6.95 1.16 -15.55
C PHE A 74 6.84 0.24 -16.77
N PHE A 75 5.62 -0.08 -17.22
CA PHE A 75 5.42 -0.95 -18.38
C PHE A 75 5.71 -0.27 -19.72
N GLU A 76 5.73 1.05 -19.78
CA GLU A 76 6.15 1.80 -20.96
C GLU A 76 7.65 1.64 -21.25
N SER A 77 8.49 1.58 -20.20
CA SER A 77 9.95 1.40 -20.33
C SER A 77 10.49 0.50 -19.20
N PRO A 78 10.20 -0.82 -19.25
CA PRO A 78 10.48 -1.68 -18.12
C PRO A 78 11.97 -1.97 -17.98
N ASN A 79 12.49 -1.74 -16.78
CA ASN A 79 13.77 -2.28 -16.33
C ASN A 79 13.50 -3.48 -15.42
N TRP A 80 14.13 -4.62 -15.71
CA TRP A 80 13.90 -5.89 -15.01
C TRP A 80 14.99 -6.21 -13.98
N SER A 81 15.53 -5.18 -13.34
CA SER A 81 16.43 -5.40 -12.21
C SER A 81 15.68 -6.06 -11.04
N ILE A 82 16.42 -6.69 -10.12
CA ILE A 82 15.84 -7.28 -8.91
C ILE A 82 15.04 -6.24 -8.11
N TRP A 83 15.53 -5.00 -8.06
CA TRP A 83 14.90 -3.89 -7.34
C TRP A 83 13.61 -3.44 -8.02
N ASP A 84 13.66 -3.26 -9.33
CA ASP A 84 12.51 -2.83 -10.13
C ASP A 84 11.41 -3.89 -10.13
N THR A 85 11.78 -5.16 -10.24
CA THR A 85 10.85 -6.28 -10.17
C THR A 85 10.21 -6.39 -8.79
N SER A 86 11.00 -6.23 -7.72
CA SER A 86 10.49 -6.21 -6.33
C SER A 86 9.54 -5.03 -6.10
N TRP A 87 9.87 -3.87 -6.66
CA TRP A 87 9.02 -2.69 -6.63
C TRP A 87 7.71 -2.92 -7.38
N MET A 88 7.75 -3.51 -8.58
CA MET A 88 6.57 -3.82 -9.39
C MET A 88 5.65 -4.80 -8.65
N ILE A 89 6.20 -5.90 -8.12
CA ILE A 89 5.45 -6.89 -7.34
C ILE A 89 4.76 -6.21 -6.15
N ASN A 90 5.46 -5.32 -5.45
CA ASN A 90 4.87 -4.55 -4.37
C ASN A 90 3.70 -3.68 -4.83
N LYS A 91 3.82 -2.99 -5.98
CA LYS A 91 2.74 -2.17 -6.54
C LYS A 91 1.53 -3.01 -6.94
N ILE A 92 1.72 -4.17 -7.55
CA ILE A 92 0.64 -5.10 -7.92
C ILE A 92 -0.07 -5.63 -6.66
N PHE A 93 0.68 -6.03 -5.63
CA PHE A 93 0.10 -6.51 -4.38
C PHE A 93 -0.72 -5.44 -3.66
N VAL A 94 -0.19 -4.21 -3.57
CA VAL A 94 -0.90 -3.08 -2.97
C VAL A 94 -2.14 -2.73 -3.79
N LEU A 95 -2.07 -2.74 -5.13
CA LEU A 95 -3.23 -2.53 -6.01
C LEU A 95 -4.36 -3.52 -5.71
N GLY A 96 -4.05 -4.83 -5.66
CA GLY A 96 -5.05 -5.86 -5.36
C GLY A 96 -5.73 -5.66 -4.01
N LEU A 97 -4.96 -5.27 -2.98
CA LEU A 97 -5.51 -5.00 -1.66
C LEU A 97 -6.39 -3.75 -1.62
N PHE A 98 -6.00 -2.66 -2.28
CA PHE A 98 -6.82 -1.45 -2.35
C PHE A 98 -8.11 -1.67 -3.12
N LEU A 99 -8.08 -2.48 -4.19
CA LEU A 99 -9.29 -2.91 -4.89
C LEU A 99 -10.22 -3.71 -3.96
N PHE A 100 -9.67 -4.70 -3.25
CA PHE A 100 -10.44 -5.51 -2.30
C PHE A 100 -11.09 -4.67 -1.18
N ILE A 101 -10.32 -3.74 -0.59
CA ILE A 101 -10.82 -2.84 0.45
C ILE A 101 -11.92 -1.93 -0.11
N THR A 102 -11.71 -1.33 -1.28
CA THR A 102 -12.71 -0.46 -1.92
C THR A 102 -14.01 -1.20 -2.18
N LEU A 103 -13.94 -2.44 -2.70
CA LEU A 103 -15.12 -3.28 -2.93
C LEU A 103 -15.87 -3.60 -1.62
N ILE A 104 -15.16 -3.93 -0.55
CA ILE A 104 -15.77 -4.19 0.77
C ILE A 104 -16.49 -2.94 1.30
N ILE A 105 -15.83 -1.78 1.22
CA ILE A 105 -16.37 -0.51 1.71
C ILE A 105 -17.64 -0.16 0.94
N LEU A 106 -17.62 -0.29 -0.39
CA LEU A 106 -18.78 -0.01 -1.23
C LEU A 106 -19.94 -0.98 -0.95
N LYS A 107 -19.64 -2.29 -0.81
CA LYS A 107 -20.66 -3.31 -0.50
C LYS A 107 -21.32 -3.06 0.85
N ASN A 108 -20.55 -2.64 1.85
CA ASN A 108 -21.03 -2.44 3.23
C ASN A 108 -21.41 -0.99 3.56
N LYS A 109 -21.52 -0.12 2.55
CA LYS A 109 -21.80 1.33 2.69
C LYS A 109 -22.95 1.61 3.67
N TYR A 110 -24.10 0.97 3.47
CA TYR A 110 -25.29 1.24 4.27
C TYR A 110 -25.14 0.83 5.73
N TYR A 111 -24.47 -0.29 5.99
CA TYR A 111 -24.20 -0.78 7.34
C TYR A 111 -23.26 0.17 8.08
N ILE A 112 -22.17 0.57 7.43
CA ILE A 112 -21.14 1.47 7.98
C ILE A 112 -21.71 2.86 8.30
N LEU A 113 -22.55 3.40 7.41
CA LEU A 113 -23.14 4.73 7.59
C LEU A 113 -24.31 4.74 8.59
N ASN A 114 -24.96 3.61 8.89
CA ASN A 114 -26.01 3.56 9.93
C ASN A 114 -25.47 3.23 11.33
N LEU A 115 -24.26 2.68 11.45
CA LEU A 115 -23.62 2.35 12.73
C LEU A 115 -23.35 3.57 13.63
N ASN A 116 -23.19 4.76 13.04
CA ASN A 116 -22.89 6.01 13.76
C ASN A 116 -24.11 6.93 13.97
N LYS A 117 -25.33 6.41 13.80
CA LYS A 117 -26.58 7.13 14.10
C LYS A 117 -27.12 6.91 15.51
N LYS A 118 -26.44 6.10 16.33
CA LYS A 118 -26.68 5.97 17.76
C LYS A 118 -25.71 6.85 18.53
#